data_AF-A0A9W6FD33-F1
#
_entry.id   AF-A0A9W6FD33-F1
#
_cell.length_a   1.000
_cell.length_b   1.000
_cell.length_c   1.000
_cell.angle_alpha   90.00
_cell.angle_beta   90.00
_cell.angle_gamma   90.00
#
_symmetry.space_group_name_H-M   'P 1'
#
loop_
_entity.id
_entity.type
_entity.pdbx_description
1 polymer ?
#
loop_
_entity_poly.entity_id
_entity_poly.type
_entity_poly.pdbx_seq_one_letter_code
_entity_poly.pdbx_strand_id
1 'polypeptide(L)'
;MQVDKVINNNLIRSHDEKGQEVLVMGCGIGFKKKPGEYIDDGKVEKVYVLQKEERQHMEELFSSMPLECIQATNEIVEYATISLGKQLSNYLYLNLCDHIHFAIQRSKGGIPIQNALLTEIKRFYNHEYQIGMESLNIIERKTGVLLPEDEAGFIAMHLVNASMDFHDMGHTQEMMKITRLWKELISTIIIKKISPCSRKWDLRHSV
;
A
#
# COMPACT_ATOMS: atom_id res chain seq x y z
N MET A 1 18.91 14.36 -12.13
CA MET A 1 17.74 13.86 -12.92
C MET A 1 16.84 15.01 -13.38
N GLN A 2 16.07 14.87 -14.46
CA GLN A 2 15.11 15.89 -14.95
C GLN A 2 13.65 15.41 -14.85
N VAL A 3 12.73 16.29 -14.50
CA VAL A 3 11.29 16.00 -14.40
C VAL A 3 10.73 15.69 -15.79
N ASP A 4 10.23 14.48 -16.02
CA ASP A 4 9.42 14.16 -17.19
C ASP A 4 7.95 14.49 -16.92
N LYS A 5 7.41 14.02 -15.80
CA LYS A 5 6.02 14.27 -15.39
C LYS A 5 5.92 14.42 -13.88
N VAL A 6 5.17 15.41 -13.42
CA VAL A 6 4.81 15.55 -12.00
C VAL A 6 3.55 14.72 -11.75
N ILE A 7 3.63 13.73 -10.86
CA ILE A 7 2.48 12.88 -10.50
C ILE A 7 1.70 13.53 -9.35
N ASN A 8 2.41 13.91 -8.29
CA ASN A 8 1.88 14.72 -7.19
C ASN A 8 3.02 15.52 -6.53
N ASN A 9 2.75 16.18 -5.40
CA ASN A 9 3.76 16.97 -4.68
C ASN A 9 4.97 16.15 -4.20
N ASN A 10 4.86 14.83 -4.10
CA ASN A 10 5.86 13.94 -3.52
C ASN A 10 6.37 12.85 -4.49
N LEU A 11 5.87 12.83 -5.73
CA LEU A 11 6.22 11.82 -6.73
C LEU A 11 6.35 12.44 -8.12
N ILE A 12 7.50 12.19 -8.74
CA ILE A 12 7.84 12.62 -10.09
C ILE A 12 8.25 11.40 -10.91
N ARG A 13 7.86 11.37 -12.20
CA ARG A 13 8.50 10.51 -13.19
C ARG A 13 9.69 11.22 -13.83
N SER A 14 10.78 10.50 -13.98
CA SER A 14 12.05 10.97 -14.52
C SER A 14 12.73 9.88 -15.35
N HIS A 15 13.93 10.18 -15.86
CA HIS A 15 14.81 9.23 -16.51
C HIS A 15 16.16 9.20 -15.78
N ASP A 16 16.72 8.00 -15.60
CA ASP A 16 18.07 7.82 -15.09
C ASP A 16 19.15 8.14 -16.14
N GLU A 17 20.42 8.01 -15.77
CA GLU A 17 21.55 8.28 -16.67
C GLU A 17 21.61 7.37 -17.91
N LYS A 18 20.91 6.22 -17.88
CA LYS A 18 20.82 5.26 -18.99
C LYS A 18 19.58 5.52 -19.87
N GLY A 19 18.79 6.54 -19.55
CA GLY A 19 17.53 6.85 -20.22
C GLY A 19 16.36 5.97 -19.78
N GLN A 20 16.53 5.12 -18.76
CA GLN A 20 15.47 4.29 -18.22
C GLN A 20 14.50 5.14 -17.40
N GLU A 21 13.21 4.95 -17.63
CA GLU A 21 12.18 5.63 -16.82
C GLU A 21 12.26 5.18 -15.35
N VAL A 22 12.18 6.15 -14.44
CA VAL A 22 12.21 5.96 -12.99
C VAL A 22 11.15 6.82 -12.31
N LEU A 23 10.67 6.36 -11.16
CA LEU A 23 9.84 7.15 -10.27
C LEU A 23 10.68 7.66 -9.11
N VAL A 24 10.68 8.97 -8.91
CA VAL A 24 11.46 9.66 -7.88
C VAL A 24 10.51 10.18 -6.82
N MET A 25 10.72 9.72 -5.60
CA MET A 25 9.89 10.03 -4.44
C MET A 25 10.66 10.89 -3.44
N GLY A 26 9.95 11.83 -2.82
CA GLY A 26 10.46 12.59 -1.69
C GLY A 26 9.52 13.71 -1.27
N CYS A 27 9.60 14.14 -0.02
CA CYS A 27 8.72 15.16 0.54
C CYS A 27 8.82 16.49 -0.23
N GLY A 28 7.72 16.88 -0.88
CA GLY A 28 7.64 18.12 -1.65
C GLY A 28 8.51 18.16 -2.91
N ILE A 29 8.97 17.01 -3.40
CA ILE A 29 9.85 16.92 -4.57
C ILE A 29 9.18 17.44 -5.85
N GLY A 30 7.87 17.22 -6.01
CA GLY A 30 7.04 17.68 -7.12
C GLY A 30 6.41 19.06 -6.90
N PHE A 31 6.54 19.63 -5.71
CA PHE A 31 5.88 20.89 -5.38
C PHE A 31 6.43 22.05 -6.23
N LYS A 32 5.53 22.67 -7.01
CA LYS A 32 5.82 23.75 -7.97
C LYS A 32 6.80 23.39 -9.09
N LYS A 33 7.08 22.10 -9.31
CA LYS A 33 7.93 21.65 -10.42
C LYS A 33 7.15 21.57 -11.73
N LYS A 34 7.86 21.68 -12.85
CA LYS A 34 7.33 21.50 -14.21
C LYS A 34 8.16 20.50 -15.01
N PRO A 35 7.57 19.84 -16.03
CA PRO A 35 8.33 19.04 -16.99
C PRO A 35 9.52 19.82 -17.57
N GLY A 36 10.69 19.17 -17.64
CA GLY A 36 11.96 19.73 -18.08
C GLY A 36 12.82 20.37 -16.99
N GLU A 37 12.29 20.59 -15.78
CA GLU A 37 13.08 21.14 -14.67
C GLU A 37 13.97 20.07 -14.01
N TYR A 38 15.08 20.48 -13.41
CA TYR A 38 15.94 19.57 -12.64
C TYR A 38 15.31 19.22 -11.30
N ILE A 39 15.46 17.95 -10.91
CA ILE A 39 15.11 17.45 -9.59
C ILE A 39 16.18 17.90 -8.60
N ASP A 40 15.75 18.30 -7.41
CA ASP A 40 16.63 18.60 -6.29
C ASP A 40 17.03 17.28 -5.61
N ASP A 41 18.28 16.85 -5.82
CA ASP A 41 18.78 15.58 -5.31
C ASP A 41 18.75 15.52 -3.76
N GLY A 42 18.77 16.68 -3.07
CA GLY A 42 18.66 16.74 -1.60
C GLY A 42 17.26 16.41 -1.07
N LYS A 43 16.24 16.37 -1.95
CA LYS A 43 14.87 15.98 -1.61
C LYS A 43 14.53 14.56 -2.06
N VAL A 44 15.47 13.86 -2.70
CA VAL A 44 15.23 12.48 -3.16
C VAL A 44 15.33 11.54 -1.96
N GLU A 45 14.20 10.95 -1.59
CA GLU A 45 14.15 9.91 -0.56
C GLU A 45 14.34 8.53 -1.17
N LYS A 46 13.71 8.27 -2.32
CA LYS A 46 13.78 6.98 -2.99
C LYS A 46 13.57 7.08 -4.49
N VAL A 47 14.35 6.27 -5.23
CA VAL A 47 14.21 6.12 -6.69
C VAL A 47 13.78 4.68 -6.99
N TYR A 48 12.68 4.54 -7.71
CA TYR A 48 12.11 3.26 -8.10
C TYR A 48 12.34 3.01 -9.58
N VAL A 49 13.09 1.95 -9.86
CA VAL A 49 13.19 1.35 -11.19
C VAL A 49 12.17 0.22 -11.24
N LEU A 50 11.07 0.43 -11.96
CA LEU A 50 9.95 -0.51 -12.06
C LEU A 50 9.72 -0.94 -13.50
N GLN A 51 9.04 -2.08 -13.68
CA GLN A 51 8.48 -2.43 -14.98
C GLN A 51 7.32 -1.50 -15.33
N LYS A 52 6.90 -1.50 -16.61
CA LYS A 52 5.91 -0.55 -17.11
C LYS A 52 4.58 -0.64 -16.37
N GLU A 53 4.12 -1.85 -16.11
CA GLU A 53 2.84 -2.14 -15.45
C GLU A 53 2.84 -1.69 -13.98
N GLU A 54 3.90 -2.02 -13.24
CA GLU A 54 4.09 -1.59 -11.85
C GLU A 54 4.20 -0.07 -11.73
N ARG A 55 4.89 0.57 -12.68
CA ARG A 55 5.02 2.03 -12.75
C ARG A 55 3.67 2.70 -12.94
N GLN A 56 2.87 2.23 -13.88
CA GLN A 56 1.52 2.77 -14.14
C GLN A 56 0.62 2.64 -12.92
N HIS A 57 0.61 1.45 -12.29
CA HIS A 57 -0.16 1.23 -11.07
C HIS A 57 0.27 2.16 -9.93
N MET A 58 1.58 2.34 -9.75
CA MET A 58 2.12 3.27 -8.74
C MET A 58 1.76 4.73 -9.06
N GLU A 59 1.82 5.17 -10.32
CA GLU A 59 1.39 6.52 -10.70
C GLU A 59 -0.10 6.76 -10.36
N GLU A 60 -0.97 5.81 -10.67
CA GLU A 60 -2.40 5.88 -10.39
C GLU A 60 -2.69 5.94 -8.88
N LEU A 61 -2.07 5.04 -8.13
CA LEU A 61 -2.21 4.95 -6.68
C LEU A 61 -1.82 6.27 -6.01
N PHE A 62 -0.65 6.81 -6.37
CA PHE A 62 -0.13 8.03 -5.76
C PHE A 62 -0.87 9.30 -6.20
N SER A 63 -1.51 9.32 -7.36
CA SER A 63 -2.25 10.50 -7.84
C SER A 63 -3.42 10.88 -6.93
N SER A 64 -4.00 9.93 -6.20
CA SER A 64 -5.17 10.15 -5.33
C SER A 64 -4.89 9.99 -3.83
N MET A 65 -3.65 9.67 -3.47
CA MET A 65 -3.30 9.30 -2.09
C MET A 65 -2.89 10.50 -1.23
N PRO A 66 -3.41 10.60 0.02
CA PRO A 66 -2.95 11.58 1.00
C PRO A 66 -1.46 11.36 1.37
N LEU A 67 -0.73 12.45 1.57
CA LEU A 67 0.70 12.41 1.94
C LEU A 67 0.93 11.63 3.24
N GLU A 68 -0.01 11.73 4.18
CA GLU A 68 0.06 11.07 5.48
C GLU A 68 0.08 9.54 5.34
N CYS A 69 -0.59 8.99 4.31
CA CYS A 69 -0.58 7.56 4.01
C CYS A 69 0.78 7.11 3.47
N ILE A 70 1.39 7.93 2.59
CA ILE A 70 2.72 7.68 2.03
C ILE A 70 3.77 7.71 3.16
N GLN A 71 3.70 8.71 4.03
CA GLN A 71 4.60 8.85 5.17
C GLN A 71 4.45 7.71 6.17
N ALA A 72 3.22 7.29 6.48
CA ALA A 72 2.98 6.14 7.34
C ALA A 72 3.60 4.87 6.73
N THR A 73 3.39 4.63 5.43
CA THR A 73 3.96 3.47 4.73
C THR A 73 5.49 3.50 4.73
N ASN A 74 6.11 4.65 4.46
CA ASN A 74 7.58 4.80 4.51
C ASN A 74 8.12 4.39 5.88
N GLU A 75 7.53 4.94 6.95
CA GLU A 75 7.98 4.71 8.33
C GLU A 75 7.75 3.24 8.77
N ILE A 76 6.63 2.63 8.36
CA ILE A 76 6.36 1.21 8.61
C ILE A 76 7.37 0.31 7.91
N VAL A 77 7.66 0.58 6.63
CA VAL A 77 8.61 -0.22 5.86
C VAL A 77 10.02 -0.10 6.43
N GLU A 78 10.45 1.10 6.82
CA GLU A 78 11.72 1.33 7.48
C GLU A 78 11.80 0.58 8.82
N TYR A 79 10.77 0.71 9.66
CA TYR A 79 10.69 -0.01 10.93
C TYR A 79 10.72 -1.53 10.73
N ALA A 80 9.96 -2.05 9.76
CA ALA A 80 9.95 -3.47 9.44
C ALA A 80 11.30 -3.97 8.90
N THR A 81 11.96 -3.20 8.04
CA THR A 81 13.31 -3.52 7.54
C THR A 81 14.33 -3.63 8.66
N ILE A 82 14.30 -2.68 9.61
CA ILE A 82 15.19 -2.70 10.79
C ILE A 82 14.85 -3.88 11.70
N SER A 83 13.56 -4.08 12.01
CA SER A 83 13.10 -5.12 12.93
C SER A 83 13.34 -6.54 12.41
N LEU A 84 13.16 -6.77 11.11
CA LEU A 84 13.39 -8.07 10.46
C LEU A 84 14.85 -8.30 10.07
N GLY A 85 15.68 -7.25 10.05
CA GLY A 85 17.08 -7.32 9.60
C GLY A 85 17.23 -7.69 8.13
N LYS A 86 16.24 -7.36 7.29
CA LYS A 86 16.17 -7.75 5.87
C LYS A 86 15.77 -6.56 4.99
N GLN A 87 16.34 -6.51 3.80
CA GLN A 87 15.88 -5.61 2.73
C GLN A 87 14.49 -6.06 2.29
N LEU A 88 13.53 -5.14 2.28
CA LEU A 88 12.17 -5.41 1.82
C LEU A 88 11.98 -4.91 0.38
N SER A 89 11.23 -5.66 -0.43
CA SER A 89 11.06 -5.37 -1.85
C SER A 89 10.27 -4.08 -2.11
N ASN A 90 10.51 -3.43 -3.25
CA ASN A 90 9.66 -2.31 -3.70
C ASN A 90 8.21 -2.74 -3.92
N TYR A 91 7.97 -4.02 -4.20
CA TYR A 91 6.64 -4.59 -4.33
C TYR A 91 5.86 -4.60 -3.00
N LEU A 92 6.54 -4.91 -1.88
CA LEU A 92 5.93 -4.76 -0.55
C LEU A 92 5.45 -3.33 -0.33
N TYR A 93 6.32 -2.36 -0.62
CA TYR A 93 6.03 -0.96 -0.41
C TYR A 93 4.74 -0.55 -1.12
N LEU A 94 4.56 -0.92 -2.39
CA LEU A 94 3.36 -0.62 -3.16
C LEU A 94 2.10 -1.24 -2.56
N ASN A 95 2.13 -2.54 -2.31
CA ASN A 95 0.97 -3.27 -1.79
C ASN A 95 0.56 -2.80 -0.39
N LEU A 96 1.55 -2.52 0.46
CA LEU A 96 1.30 -2.04 1.81
C LEU A 96 0.72 -0.62 1.78
N CYS A 97 1.20 0.23 0.87
CA CYS A 97 0.66 1.57 0.67
C CYS A 97 -0.82 1.54 0.27
N ASP A 98 -1.16 0.69 -0.70
CA ASP A 98 -2.55 0.49 -1.15
C ASP A 98 -3.43 -0.08 -0.03
N HIS A 99 -2.94 -1.10 0.68
CA HIS A 99 -3.62 -1.69 1.82
C HIS A 99 -3.93 -0.68 2.93
N ILE A 100 -2.94 0.12 3.35
CA ILE A 100 -3.12 1.14 4.39
C ILE A 100 -4.12 2.19 3.94
N HIS A 101 -4.00 2.68 2.71
CA HIS A 101 -4.93 3.66 2.17
C HIS A 101 -6.36 3.12 2.18
N PHE A 102 -6.57 1.88 1.73
CA PHE A 102 -7.86 1.23 1.75
C PHE A 102 -8.40 1.00 3.18
N ALA A 103 -7.56 0.52 4.10
CA ALA A 103 -7.90 0.29 5.50
C ALA A 103 -8.40 1.58 6.17
N ILE A 104 -7.73 2.70 5.90
CA ILE A 104 -8.14 4.03 6.37
C ILE A 104 -9.49 4.44 5.79
N GLN A 105 -9.68 4.33 4.47
CA GLN A 105 -10.96 4.67 3.83
C GLN A 105 -12.11 3.81 4.35
N ARG A 106 -11.86 2.51 4.56
CA ARG A 106 -12.81 1.56 5.14
C ARG A 106 -13.19 1.94 6.57
N SER A 107 -12.20 2.25 7.41
CA SER A 107 -12.41 2.66 8.80
C SER A 107 -13.21 3.99 8.90
N LYS A 108 -12.85 4.99 8.09
CA LYS A 108 -13.60 6.26 7.99
C LYS A 108 -15.04 6.06 7.51
N GLY A 109 -15.27 5.04 6.67
CA GLY A 109 -16.61 4.64 6.24
C GLY A 109 -17.42 3.85 7.27
N GLY A 110 -16.84 3.55 8.44
CA GLY A 110 -17.49 2.77 9.50
C GLY A 110 -17.72 1.30 9.14
N ILE A 111 -17.00 0.77 8.16
CA ILE A 111 -17.15 -0.62 7.70
C ILE A 111 -16.27 -1.50 8.60
N PRO A 112 -16.84 -2.42 9.41
CA PRO A 112 -16.05 -3.31 10.25
C PRO A 112 -15.26 -4.32 9.40
N ILE A 113 -14.19 -4.85 9.96
CA ILE A 113 -13.41 -5.95 9.36
C ILE A 113 -13.10 -6.97 10.45
N GLN A 114 -12.90 -8.21 10.03
CA GLN A 114 -12.42 -9.28 10.88
C GLN A 114 -11.37 -10.07 10.11
N ASN A 115 -10.31 -10.47 10.80
CA ASN A 115 -9.28 -11.34 10.29
C ASN A 115 -9.49 -12.74 10.87
N ALA A 116 -10.06 -13.62 10.05
CA ALA A 116 -10.37 -15.00 10.44
C ALA A 116 -9.14 -15.83 10.85
N LEU A 117 -7.94 -15.37 10.50
CA LEU A 117 -6.66 -16.04 10.78
C LEU A 117 -5.85 -15.32 11.87
N LEU A 118 -6.43 -14.34 12.57
CA LEU A 118 -5.68 -13.51 13.52
C LEU A 118 -4.99 -14.34 14.60
N THR A 119 -5.65 -15.38 15.12
CA THR A 119 -5.11 -16.28 16.14
C THR A 119 -3.92 -17.07 15.61
N GLU A 120 -4.02 -17.60 14.39
CA GLU A 120 -2.97 -18.35 13.71
C GLU A 120 -1.78 -17.44 13.40
N ILE A 121 -2.04 -16.23 12.90
CA ILE A 121 -1.00 -15.23 12.61
C ILE A 121 -0.25 -14.87 13.88
N LYS A 122 -0.95 -14.58 14.99
CA LYS A 122 -0.35 -14.33 16.30
C LYS A 122 0.54 -15.47 16.77
N ARG A 123 0.16 -16.72 16.45
CA ARG A 123 0.87 -17.93 16.89
C ARG A 123 2.08 -18.25 16.02
N PHE A 124 1.96 -18.17 14.70
CA PHE A 124 2.98 -18.63 13.75
C PHE A 124 3.89 -17.50 13.24
N TYR A 125 3.38 -16.28 13.16
CA TYR A 125 4.07 -15.09 12.64
C TYR A 125 4.07 -13.98 13.70
N ASN A 126 4.43 -14.33 14.94
CA ASN A 126 4.31 -13.44 16.08
C ASN A 126 5.13 -12.16 15.89
N HIS A 127 6.34 -12.26 15.32
CA HIS A 127 7.21 -11.12 15.12
C HIS A 127 6.63 -10.15 14.09
N GLU A 128 6.18 -10.64 12.93
CA GLU A 128 5.50 -9.84 11.92
C GLU A 128 4.19 -9.24 12.45
N TYR A 129 3.48 -9.97 13.32
CA TYR A 129 2.30 -9.47 14.00
C TYR A 129 2.61 -8.31 14.96
N GLN A 130 3.70 -8.39 15.74
CA GLN A 130 4.14 -7.25 16.57
C GLN A 130 4.53 -6.03 15.71
N ILE A 131 5.14 -6.26 14.55
CA ILE A 131 5.41 -5.18 13.59
C ILE A 131 4.10 -4.59 13.06
N GLY A 132 3.10 -5.44 12.76
CA GLY A 132 1.76 -5.01 12.39
C GLY A 132 1.10 -4.15 13.46
N MET A 133 1.25 -4.49 14.74
CA MET A 133 0.72 -3.70 15.86
C MET A 133 1.37 -2.32 15.94
N GLU A 134 2.70 -2.25 15.84
CA GLU A 134 3.39 -0.95 15.80
C GLU A 134 3.02 -0.15 14.55
N SER A 135 2.73 -0.83 13.45
CA SER A 135 2.23 -0.18 12.24
C SER A 135 0.89 0.51 12.47
N LEU A 136 0.00 -0.06 13.29
CA LEU A 136 -1.25 0.61 13.68
C LEU A 136 -0.99 1.90 14.46
N ASN A 137 -0.01 1.88 15.38
CA ASN A 137 0.40 3.08 16.13
C ASN A 137 0.96 4.17 15.20
N ILE A 138 1.78 3.78 14.22
CA ILE A 138 2.32 4.71 13.20
C ILE A 138 1.18 5.32 12.37
N ILE A 139 0.23 4.50 11.93
CA ILE A 139 -0.93 4.96 11.14
C ILE A 139 -1.77 5.93 11.96
N GLU A 140 -2.08 5.61 13.21
CA GLU A 140 -2.83 6.51 14.09
C GLU A 140 -2.10 7.84 14.27
N ARG A 141 -0.79 7.81 14.58
CA ARG A 141 0.03 9.02 14.75
C ARG A 141 0.07 9.91 13.52
N LYS A 142 0.13 9.34 12.31
CA LYS A 142 0.25 10.10 11.06
C LYS A 142 -1.10 10.57 10.51
N THR A 143 -2.15 9.77 10.68
CA THR A 143 -3.42 9.96 9.96
C THR A 143 -4.58 10.32 10.89
N GLY A 144 -4.40 10.16 12.20
CA GLY A 144 -5.45 10.32 13.22
C GLY A 144 -6.52 9.22 13.19
N VAL A 145 -6.30 8.14 12.45
CA VAL A 145 -7.27 7.04 12.29
C VAL A 145 -6.83 5.84 13.11
N LEU A 146 -7.67 5.45 14.06
CA LEU A 146 -7.51 4.20 14.79
C LEU A 146 -8.02 3.05 13.91
N LEU A 147 -7.14 2.08 13.66
CA LEU A 147 -7.48 0.84 12.95
C LEU A 147 -7.64 -0.31 13.94
N PRO A 148 -8.53 -1.27 13.66
CA PRO A 148 -8.72 -2.43 14.53
C PRO A 148 -7.51 -3.37 14.48
N GLU A 149 -7.33 -4.17 15.54
CA GLU A 149 -6.27 -5.17 15.67
C GLU A 149 -6.20 -6.15 14.48
N ASP A 150 -7.32 -6.45 13.85
CA ASP A 150 -7.41 -7.28 12.64
C ASP A 150 -6.49 -6.79 11.51
N GLU A 151 -6.29 -5.47 11.38
CA GLU A 151 -5.40 -4.88 10.38
C GLU A 151 -3.93 -5.17 10.69
N ALA A 152 -3.54 -5.32 11.97
CA ALA A 152 -2.17 -5.75 12.31
C ALA A 152 -1.89 -7.16 11.76
N GLY A 153 -2.88 -8.06 11.80
CA GLY A 153 -2.77 -9.38 11.18
C GLY A 153 -2.64 -9.31 9.67
N PHE A 154 -3.34 -8.38 9.02
CA PHE A 154 -3.25 -8.19 7.58
C PHE A 154 -1.89 -7.60 7.14
N ILE A 155 -1.38 -6.59 7.86
CA ILE A 155 -0.04 -6.03 7.67
C ILE A 155 1.03 -7.10 7.89
N ALA A 156 0.90 -7.92 8.94
CA ALA A 156 1.84 -9.01 9.21
C ALA A 156 1.98 -9.94 8.00
N MET A 157 0.88 -10.31 7.36
CA MET A 157 0.93 -11.16 6.18
C MET A 157 1.57 -10.49 4.96
N HIS A 158 1.42 -9.18 4.78
CA HIS A 158 2.19 -8.45 3.76
C HIS A 158 3.70 -8.61 4.00
N LEU A 159 4.15 -8.51 5.26
CA LEU A 159 5.55 -8.68 5.64
C LEU A 159 6.05 -10.12 5.45
N VAL A 160 5.24 -11.12 5.81
CA VAL A 160 5.54 -12.54 5.58
C VAL A 160 5.75 -12.81 4.10
N ASN A 161 4.80 -12.36 3.25
CA ASN A 161 4.89 -12.51 1.80
C ASN A 161 6.17 -11.90 1.24
N ALA A 162 6.50 -10.68 1.66
CA ALA A 162 7.70 -9.98 1.21
C ALA A 162 9.01 -10.64 1.70
N SER A 163 8.96 -11.34 2.83
CA SER A 163 10.11 -12.07 3.37
C SER A 163 10.33 -13.42 2.68
N MET A 164 9.27 -14.04 2.16
CA MET A 164 9.31 -15.32 1.45
C MET A 164 9.88 -15.20 0.03
N ASP A 165 9.71 -14.05 -0.63
CA ASP A 165 10.32 -13.80 -1.95
C ASP A 165 11.86 -13.88 -1.92
N PHE A 166 12.47 -13.80 -0.73
CA PHE A 166 13.93 -13.88 -0.54
C PHE A 166 14.41 -15.22 0.04
N HIS A 167 13.55 -16.06 0.63
CA HIS A 167 13.95 -17.33 1.24
C HIS A 167 12.79 -18.33 1.36
N ASP A 168 12.95 -19.48 0.71
CA ASP A 168 12.43 -20.81 1.09
C ASP A 168 11.02 -21.26 0.60
N MET A 169 11.02 -22.29 -0.26
CA MET A 169 9.86 -22.94 -0.92
C MET A 169 9.23 -24.08 -0.07
N GLY A 170 9.26 -24.00 1.26
CA GLY A 170 8.86 -25.10 2.15
C GLY A 170 7.36 -25.23 2.47
N HIS A 171 6.58 -24.15 2.37
CA HIS A 171 5.20 -24.09 2.92
C HIS A 171 4.12 -23.73 1.88
N THR A 172 4.13 -24.39 0.73
CA THR A 172 3.40 -23.93 -0.46
C THR A 172 1.87 -24.14 -0.42
N GLN A 173 1.34 -25.18 0.24
CA GLN A 173 -0.11 -25.49 0.14
C GLN A 173 -1.03 -24.67 1.07
N GLU A 174 -0.65 -24.46 2.34
CA GLU A 174 -1.44 -23.63 3.25
C GLU A 174 -1.30 -22.15 2.91
N MET A 175 -0.10 -21.74 2.48
CA MET A 175 0.16 -20.37 2.03
C MET A 175 -0.62 -20.03 0.76
N MET A 176 -0.71 -20.95 -0.22
CA MET A 176 -1.56 -20.76 -1.39
C MET A 176 -3.05 -20.64 -1.03
N LYS A 177 -3.53 -21.34 0.01
CA LYS A 177 -4.89 -21.15 0.53
C LYS A 177 -5.06 -19.75 1.11
N ILE A 178 -4.12 -19.28 1.93
CA ILE A 178 -4.16 -17.95 2.52
C ILE A 178 -4.13 -16.88 1.41
N THR A 179 -3.18 -16.92 0.49
CA THR A 179 -3.09 -15.98 -0.65
C THR A 179 -4.34 -16.02 -1.54
N ARG A 180 -4.95 -17.19 -1.72
CA ARG A 180 -6.22 -17.32 -2.46
C ARG A 180 -7.39 -16.71 -1.70
N LEU A 181 -7.51 -16.98 -0.40
CA LEU A 181 -8.53 -16.38 0.47
C LEU A 181 -8.38 -14.85 0.53
N TRP A 182 -7.15 -14.35 0.53
CA TRP A 182 -6.83 -12.94 0.43
C TRP A 182 -7.26 -12.31 -0.90
N LYS A 183 -6.95 -12.96 -2.02
CA LYS A 183 -7.43 -12.54 -3.34
C LYS A 183 -8.96 -12.57 -3.43
N GLU A 184 -9.60 -13.56 -2.80
CA GLU A 184 -11.06 -13.67 -2.71
C GLU A 184 -11.68 -12.59 -1.80
N LEU A 185 -11.01 -12.21 -0.70
CA LEU A 185 -11.45 -11.10 0.17
C LEU A 185 -11.37 -9.75 -0.56
N ILE A 186 -10.24 -9.48 -1.21
CA ILE A 186 -10.06 -8.27 -2.01
C ILE A 186 -11.06 -8.24 -3.17
N SER A 187 -11.25 -9.34 -3.89
CA SER A 187 -12.22 -9.39 -5.01
C SER A 187 -13.67 -9.25 -4.55
N THR A 188 -14.04 -9.81 -3.40
CA THR A 188 -15.40 -9.66 -2.83
C THR A 188 -15.68 -8.21 -2.44
N ILE A 189 -14.67 -7.50 -1.94
CA ILE A 189 -14.75 -6.08 -1.58
C ILE A 189 -14.78 -5.18 -2.84
N ILE A 190 -14.00 -5.52 -3.88
CA ILE A 190 -13.99 -4.79 -5.17
C ILE A 190 -15.32 -4.99 -5.93
N ILE A 191 -15.84 -6.21 -6.01
CA ILE A 191 -17.09 -6.53 -6.76
C ILE A 191 -18.31 -5.85 -6.12
N LYS A 192 -18.37 -5.73 -4.79
CA LYS A 192 -19.50 -5.06 -4.12
C LYS A 192 -19.50 -3.53 -4.28
N LYS A 193 -18.42 -2.90 -4.78
CA LYS A 193 -18.36 -1.45 -5.05
C LYS A 193 -18.52 -1.06 -6.53
N ILE A 194 -18.56 -2.01 -7.48
CA ILE A 194 -18.86 -1.75 -8.92
C ILE A 194 -20.29 -2.18 -9.28
N SER A 195 -21.19 -2.25 -8.30
CA SER A 195 -22.64 -2.21 -8.57
C SER A 195 -23.12 -0.79 -8.26
N PRO A 196 -23.25 0.12 -9.24
CA PRO A 196 -24.02 1.33 -9.02
C PRO A 196 -25.45 0.90 -8.69
N CYS A 197 -25.98 1.48 -7.62
CA CYS A 197 -27.40 1.47 -7.35
C CYS A 197 -28.14 2.04 -8.58
N SER A 198 -28.60 1.18 -9.49
CA SER A 198 -29.51 1.54 -10.57
C SER A 198 -30.69 0.57 -10.60
N ARG A 199 -31.50 0.61 -9.55
CA ARG A 199 -32.93 0.33 -9.69
C ARG A 199 -33.68 1.55 -9.20
N LYS A 200 -34.00 2.43 -10.15
CA LYS A 200 -35.03 3.43 -9.99
C LYS A 200 -36.29 2.70 -9.52
N TRP A 201 -36.85 3.21 -8.43
CA TRP A 201 -38.22 2.97 -8.03
C TRP A 201 -39.17 3.44 -9.14
N ASP A 202 -39.67 2.53 -9.95
CA ASP A 202 -40.89 2.73 -10.74
C ASP A 202 -41.97 1.79 -10.21
N LEU A 203 -42.53 2.15 -9.06
CA LEU A 203 -43.87 1.75 -8.63
C LEU A 203 -44.45 2.87 -7.76
N ARG A 204 -44.98 3.92 -8.40
CA ARG A 204 -46.11 4.67 -7.85
C ARG A 204 -47.32 4.41 -8.72
N HIS A 205 -48.35 3.91 -8.05
CA HIS A 205 -49.65 3.57 -8.57
C HIS A 205 -50.47 4.83 -8.86
N SER A 206 -51.49 4.63 -9.72
CA SER A 206 -52.78 5.33 -9.75
C SER A 206 -52.83 6.66 -10.51
N VAL A 207 -53.40 6.64 -11.72
CA VAL A 207 -54.85 6.84 -11.95
C VAL A 207 -55.32 5.88 -13.03
#